data_AF-A0A6A4GX49-F1
#
_entry.id   AF-A0A6A4GX49-F1
#
_cell.length_a   1.000
_cell.length_b   1.000
_cell.length_c   1.000
_cell.angle_alpha   90.00
_cell.angle_beta   90.00
_cell.angle_gamma   90.00
#
_symmetry.space_group_name_H-M   'P 1'
#
loop_
_entity.id
_entity.type
_entity.pdbx_description
1 polymer ?
#
loop_
_entity_poly.entity_id
_entity_poly.type
_entity_poly.pdbx_seq_one_letter_code
_entity_poly.pdbx_strand_id
1 'polypeptide(L)' 'FGEVWYYFLEDDSSNSDSEDHDTPNAFAMVSLYSQQDSVLYEDSSKTLWACGYLGSKNLCIVLVEEIKSVISMQP' A
#
# COMPACT_ATOMS: atom_id res chain seq x y z
N PHE A 1 -3.66 5.78 -3.50
CA PHE A 1 -4.68 4.73 -3.33
C PHE A 1 -4.22 3.49 -4.05
N GLY A 2 -4.51 2.31 -3.52
CA GLY A 2 -4.11 1.06 -4.14
C GLY A 2 -4.65 -0.14 -3.40
N GLU A 3 -4.58 -1.29 -4.05
CA GLU A 3 -4.97 -2.59 -3.50
C GLU A 3 -3.70 -3.34 -3.09
N VAL A 4 -3.65 -3.78 -1.83
CA VAL A 4 -2.56 -4.63 -1.35
C VAL A 4 -2.86 -6.07 -1.75
N TRP A 5 -1.89 -6.71 -2.40
CA TRP A 5 -2.00 -8.10 -2.85
C TRP A 5 -1.50 -9.06 -1.78
N TYR A 6 -0.32 -8.77 -1.22
CA TYR A 6 0.27 -9.55 -0.13
C TYR A 6 1.37 -8.74 0.58
N TYR A 7 1.70 -9.20 1.78
CA TYR A 7 2.78 -8.68 2.62
C TYR A 7 3.92 -9.70 2.67
N PHE A 8 5.15 -9.22 2.80
CA PHE A 8 6.33 -10.07 2.96
C PHE A 8 7.41 -9.38 3.79
N LEU A 9 8.30 -10.18 4.39
CA LEU A 9 9.45 -9.71 5.14
C LEU A 9 10.71 -9.92 4.29
N GLU A 10 11.61 -8.95 4.30
CA GLU A 10 12.97 -9.12 3.79
C GLU A 10 13.88 -9.44 4.98
N ASP A 11 14.55 -10.58 4.90
CA ASP A 11 15.50 -11.02 5.92
C ASP A 11 16.88 -10.49 5.54
N ASP A 12 17.36 -9.45 6.24
CA ASP A 12 18.68 -8.86 5.99
C ASP A 12 19.78 -9.72 6.60
N SER A 13 19.92 -10.94 6.08
CA SER A 13 20.90 -11.93 6.50
C SER A 13 22.36 -11.56 6.12
N SER A 14 22.61 -10.31 5.71
CA SER A 14 23.91 -9.86 5.21
C SER A 14 24.79 -9.11 6.22
N ASN A 15 24.25 -8.71 7.38
CA ASN A 15 25.00 -7.99 8.43
C ASN A 15 24.97 -8.72 9.78
N SER A 16 25.57 -9.91 9.82
CA SER A 16 25.69 -10.72 11.03
C SER A 16 26.87 -10.29 11.91
N ASP A 17 26.85 -9.10 12.53
CA ASP A 17 27.86 -8.73 13.55
C ASP A 17 27.40 -7.72 14.63
N SER A 18 26.13 -7.31 14.67
CA SER A 18 25.61 -6.45 15.76
C SER A 18 24.52 -7.17 16.55
N GLU A 19 24.76 -7.36 17.85
CA GLU A 19 23.82 -7.87 18.86
C GLU A 19 22.69 -6.87 19.19
N ASP A 20 22.04 -6.32 18.17
CA ASP A 20 20.75 -5.66 18.31
C ASP A 20 19.79 -6.37 17.36
N HIS A 21 18.64 -6.78 17.87
CA HIS A 21 17.57 -7.42 17.12
C HIS A 21 17.20 -6.58 15.88
N ASP A 22 17.82 -6.87 14.73
CA ASP A 22 17.43 -6.27 13.46
C ASP A 22 16.04 -6.82 13.11
N THR A 23 15.02 -6.02 13.39
CA THR A 23 13.65 -6.33 13.00
C THR A 23 13.60 -6.34 11.47
N PRO A 24 13.18 -7.45 10.83
CA PRO A 24 13.17 -7.54 9.38
C PRO A 24 12.25 -6.48 8.77
N ASN A 25 12.68 -5.91 7.64
CA ASN A 25 11.90 -4.90 6.94
C ASN A 25 10.62 -5.53 6.38
N ALA A 26 9.48 -4.90 6.66
CA ALA A 26 8.18 -5.36 6.20
C ALA A 26 7.75 -4.57 4.95
N PHE A 27 7.37 -5.31 3.91
CA PHE A 27 6.96 -4.78 2.62
C PHE A 27 5.56 -5.25 2.21
N ALA A 28 4.94 -4.47 1.32
CA ALA A 28 3.68 -4.82 0.68
C ALA A 28 3.80 -4.68 -0.85
N MET A 29 3.28 -5.67 -1.59
CA MET A 29 3.04 -5.52 -3.03
C MET A 29 1.68 -4.88 -3.25
N VAL A 30 1.67 -3.77 -3.99
CA VAL A 30 0.48 -2.93 -4.16
C VAL A 30 0.22 -2.67 -5.65
N SER A 31 -1.03 -2.84 -6.08
CA SER A 31 -1.52 -2.29 -7.36
C SER A 31 -2.04 -0.89 -7.15
N LEU A 32 -1.41 0.10 -7.78
CA LEU A 32 -1.80 1.51 -7.61
C LEU A 32 -3.05 1.85 -8.43
N TYR A 33 -3.97 2.58 -7.79
CA TYR A 33 -5.13 3.18 -8.43
C TYR A 33 -4.82 4.63 -8.79
N SER A 34 -5.69 5.26 -9.59
CA SER A 34 -5.57 6.68 -9.89
C SER A 34 -5.65 7.53 -8.62
N GLN A 35 -5.35 8.82 -8.77
CA GLN A 35 -5.80 9.79 -7.77
C GLN A 35 -7.33 9.74 -7.65
N GLN A 36 -7.81 10.19 -6.49
CA GLN A 36 -9.22 10.33 -6.21
C GLN A 36 -9.91 11.20 -7.28
N ASP A 37 -11.10 10.78 -7.71
CA ASP A 37 -11.96 11.64 -8.51
C ASP A 37 -12.49 12.79 -7.65
N SER A 38 -11.95 13.99 -7.87
CA SER A 38 -12.29 15.17 -7.07
C SER A 38 -13.73 15.65 -7.29
N VAL A 39 -14.28 15.45 -8.49
CA VAL A 39 -15.65 15.87 -8.82
C VAL A 39 -16.63 15.00 -8.07
N LEU A 40 -16.47 13.67 -8.17
CA LEU A 40 -17.35 12.74 -7.49
C LEU A 40 -17.24 12.85 -5.96
N TYR A 41 -16.06 13.16 -5.43
CA TYR A 41 -15.88 13.40 -4.01
C TYR A 41 -16.70 14.59 -3.51
N GLU A 42 -16.64 15.72 -4.20
CA GLU A 42 -17.43 16.91 -3.85
C GLU A 42 -18.94 16.65 -4.00
N ASP A 43 -19.37 16.02 -5.09
CA ASP A 43 -20.78 15.66 -5.33
C ASP A 43 -21.33 14.70 -4.26
N SER A 44 -20.48 13.81 -3.74
CA SER A 44 -20.83 12.91 -2.64
C SER A 44 -20.83 13.57 -1.25
N SER A 45 -20.70 14.90 -1.17
CA SER A 45 -20.54 15.62 0.10
C SER A 45 -19.36 15.09 0.92
N LYS A 46 -18.24 14.76 0.23
CA LYS A 46 -16.97 14.31 0.82
C LYS A 46 -17.04 12.95 1.51
N THR A 47 -17.98 12.10 1.11
CA THR A 47 -18.18 10.77 1.71
C THR A 47 -17.66 9.62 0.86
N LEU A 48 -17.55 9.79 -0.46
CA LEU A 48 -17.16 8.74 -1.40
C LEU A 48 -15.74 8.97 -1.96
N TRP A 49 -14.79 8.12 -1.57
CA TRP A 49 -13.46 8.05 -2.18
C TRP A 49 -13.45 7.08 -3.37
N ALA A 50 -13.84 7.57 -4.54
CA ALA A 50 -13.74 6.81 -5.79
C ALA A 50 -12.38 7.04 -6.46
N CYS A 51 -11.73 5.95 -6.87
CA CYS A 51 -10.50 5.96 -7.65
C CYS A 51 -10.65 4.99 -8.83
N GLY A 52 -10.06 5.32 -9.97
CA GLY A 52 -10.05 4.45 -11.14
C GLY A 52 -8.96 3.39 -11.05
N TYR A 53 -9.30 2.14 -11.39
CA TYR A 53 -8.32 1.07 -11.54
C TYR A 53 -7.45 1.34 -12.77
N LEU A 54 -6.13 1.45 -12.59
CA LEU A 54 -5.19 1.74 -13.69
C LEU A 54 -4.63 0.48 -14.38
N GLY A 55 -5.06 -0.72 -13.96
CA GLY A 55 -4.56 -1.98 -14.50
C GLY A 55 -3.23 -2.43 -13.89
N SER A 56 -2.64 -3.46 -14.49
CA SER A 56 -1.39 -4.11 -14.07
C SER A 56 -0.12 -3.29 -14.32
N LYS A 57 -0.24 -2.05 -14.82
CA LYS A 57 0.91 -1.23 -15.21
C LYS A 57 1.64 -0.56 -14.04
N ASN A 58 1.05 -0.56 -12.84
CA ASN A 58 1.58 0.15 -11.67
C ASN A 58 1.65 -0.74 -10.41
N LEU A 59 2.29 -1.91 -10.52
CA LEU A 59 2.68 -2.67 -9.34
C LEU A 59 3.91 -2.03 -8.70
N CYS A 60 3.86 -1.77 -7.40
CA CYS A 60 5.01 -1.32 -6.64
C CYS A 60 5.17 -2.11 -5.34
N ILE A 61 6.39 -2.07 -4.81
CA ILE A 61 6.72 -2.54 -3.48
C ILE A 61 6.89 -1.29 -2.62
N VAL A 62 6.20 -1.24 -1.48
CA VAL A 62 6.29 -0.16 -0.50
C VAL A 62 6.59 -0.73 0.87
N LEU A 63 7.23 0.07 1.72
CA LEU A 63 7.39 -0.28 3.13
C LEU A 63 6.02 -0.25 3.82
N VAL A 64 5.76 -1.21 4.69
CA VAL A 64 4.47 -1.29 5.42
C VAL A 64 4.24 -0.05 6.27
N GLU A 65 5.30 0.56 6.83
CA GLU A 65 5.22 1.80 7.61
C GLU A 65 4.75 3.03 6.81
N GLU A 66 4.87 3.00 5.47
CA GLU A 66 4.37 4.08 4.62
C GLU A 66 2.86 4.01 4.41
N ILE A 67 2.23 2.85 4.68
CA ILE A 67 0.79 2.64 4.53
C ILE A 67 0.05 3.38 5.66
N LYS A 68 -0.65 4.46 5.30
CA LYS A 68 -1.36 5.30 6.27
C LYS A 68 -2.66 4.70 6.79
N SER A 69 -3.34 3.90 5.98
CA SER A 69 -4.60 3.25 6.34
C SER A 69 -4.90 2.11 5.38
N VAL A 70 -5.55 1.06 5.89
CA VAL A 70 -6.06 -0.06 5.10
C VAL A 70 -7.57 -0.12 5.29
N ILE A 71 -8.29 -0.20 4.20
CA ILE A 71 -9.74 -0.41 4.20
C ILE A 71 -10.03 -1.77 3.55
N SER A 72 -10.98 -2.50 4.13
CA SER A 72 -11.48 -3.73 3.50
C SER A 72 -12.48 -3.35 2.41
N MET A 73 -12.31 -3.90 1.21
CA MET A 73 -13.37 -3.89 0.21
C MET A 73 -14.37 -4.98 0.56
N GLN A 74 -15.56 -4.58 0.99
CA GLN A 74 -16.68 -5.52 1.16
C GLN A 74 -17.29 -5.78 -0.22
N PRO A 75 -17.49 -7.05 -0.61
CA PRO A 75 -18.14 -7.41 -1.87
C PRO A 75 -19.62 -7.01 -1.94
#